data_AF-A0AAJ5WMZ2-F1
#
_entry.id   AF-A0AAJ5WMZ2-F1
#
_cell.length_a   1.000
_cell.length_b   1.000
_cell.length_c   1.000
_cell.angle_alpha   90.00
_cell.angle_beta   90.00
_cell.angle_gamma   90.00
#
_symmetry.space_group_name_H-M   'P 1'
#
loop_
_entity.id
_entity.type
_entity.pdbx_description
1 polymer ?
#
loop_
_entity_poly.entity_id
_entity_poly.type
_entity_poly.pdbx_seq_one_letter_code
_entity_poly.pdbx_strand_id
1 'polypeptide(L)'
;MSSSSAAPLTPAEHRVIELREKGLSIEKIKNETGVPERRIKALTKGIVKPKKDQRWKPKNLKPFDKAFERIFPLACRPSGVRDYELRDILHEEYRNTWGTTNGHYKSNYTADTIKRIKAKARERATEEDSKVVFVPDWIDGCAPKSSNRFMISAATDLLSRIDEYVNEYMEIHATWQGDQCENARLARRKQHFAAKEHLLKLAVIGYSPEPVEKLLKRTAKIVGDLEKNPELRPVARPSTEEMKCNQIKDHAESPGIDYAEYEAWFI
;
A
#
# COMPACT_ATOMS: atom_id res chain seq x y z
N MET A 1 -41.61 10.60 53.90
CA MET A 1 -41.50 9.13 53.82
C MET A 1 -40.12 8.73 54.33
N SER A 2 -40.06 8.21 55.55
CA SER A 2 -38.85 7.85 56.26
C SER A 2 -38.16 6.64 55.62
N SER A 3 -36.99 6.84 55.02
CA SER A 3 -36.14 5.73 54.58
C SER A 3 -35.39 5.18 55.80
N SER A 4 -35.92 4.10 56.38
CA SER A 4 -35.25 3.30 57.39
C SER A 4 -33.90 2.80 56.85
N SER A 5 -32.81 3.39 57.34
CA SER A 5 -31.48 2.80 57.27
C SER A 5 -31.48 1.61 58.23
N ALA A 6 -31.40 0.39 57.70
CA ALA A 6 -31.30 -0.80 58.53
C ALA A 6 -29.96 -0.77 59.29
N ALA A 7 -30.00 -0.60 60.61
CA ALA A 7 -28.80 -0.69 61.42
C ALA A 7 -28.25 -2.13 61.37
N PRO A 8 -26.92 -2.32 61.22
CA PRO A 8 -26.31 -3.64 61.35
C PRO A 8 -26.44 -4.11 62.81
N LEU A 9 -26.92 -5.35 62.99
CA LEU A 9 -27.16 -5.97 64.30
C LEU A 9 -26.20 -7.14 64.56
N THR A 10 -25.47 -7.59 63.53
CA THR A 10 -24.57 -8.75 63.63
C THR A 10 -23.16 -8.43 63.10
N PRO A 11 -22.11 -9.12 63.58
CA PRO A 11 -20.75 -8.96 63.07
C PRO A 11 -20.64 -9.18 61.56
N ALA A 12 -21.46 -10.08 61.00
CA ALA A 12 -21.52 -10.34 59.56
C ALA A 12 -22.06 -9.15 58.77
N GLU A 13 -23.02 -8.40 59.32
CA GLU A 13 -23.58 -7.20 58.69
C GLU A 13 -22.62 -5.99 58.73
N HIS A 14 -21.82 -5.86 59.79
CA HIS A 14 -20.71 -4.88 59.82
C HIS A 14 -19.67 -5.18 58.74
N ARG A 15 -19.34 -6.47 58.55
CA ARG A 15 -18.38 -6.91 57.52
C ARG A 15 -18.89 -6.66 56.09
N VAL A 16 -20.21 -6.70 55.86
CA VAL A 16 -20.83 -6.33 54.56
C VAL A 16 -20.56 -4.86 54.22
N ILE A 17 -20.64 -3.96 55.20
CA ILE A 17 -20.40 -2.52 55.02
C ILE A 17 -18.92 -2.30 54.69
N GLU A 18 -18.00 -2.87 55.46
CA GLU A 18 -16.55 -2.77 55.21
C GLU A 18 -16.14 -3.31 53.83
N LEU A 19 -16.67 -4.47 53.42
CA LEU A 19 -16.36 -5.06 52.11
C LEU A 19 -16.92 -4.21 50.96
N ARG A 20 -18.04 -3.52 51.19
CA ARG A 20 -18.61 -2.60 50.20
C ARG A 20 -17.78 -1.34 50.07
N GLU A 21 -17.30 -0.78 51.18
CA GLU A 21 -16.37 0.36 51.21
C GLU A 21 -15.03 0.01 50.54
N LYS A 22 -14.56 -1.22 50.70
CA LYS A 22 -13.40 -1.77 49.97
C LYS A 22 -13.65 -2.03 48.47
N GLY A 23 -14.87 -1.79 47.98
CA GLY A 23 -15.20 -1.82 46.56
C GLY A 23 -15.54 -3.20 45.97
N LEU A 24 -15.86 -4.21 46.80
CA LEU A 24 -16.29 -5.52 46.31
C LEU A 24 -17.73 -5.50 45.74
N SER A 25 -18.02 -6.43 44.82
CA SER A 25 -19.36 -6.61 44.25
C SER A 25 -20.29 -7.33 45.23
N ILE A 26 -21.60 -7.11 45.09
CA ILE A 26 -22.62 -7.71 45.97
C ILE A 26 -22.55 -9.24 45.94
N GLU A 27 -22.26 -9.82 44.78
CA GLU A 27 -22.09 -11.27 44.61
C GLU A 27 -20.88 -11.81 45.40
N LYS A 28 -19.75 -11.10 45.36
CA LYS A 28 -18.57 -11.49 46.16
C LYS A 28 -18.83 -11.34 47.65
N ILE A 29 -19.51 -10.26 48.05
CA ILE A 29 -19.91 -10.04 49.45
C ILE A 29 -20.85 -11.16 49.92
N LYS A 30 -21.83 -11.56 49.10
CA LYS A 30 -22.74 -12.67 49.41
C LYS A 30 -22.00 -13.99 49.62
N ASN A 31 -21.02 -14.28 48.76
CA ASN A 31 -20.21 -15.49 48.87
C ASN A 31 -19.27 -15.45 50.10
N GLU A 32 -18.84 -14.27 50.53
CA GLU A 32 -17.91 -14.10 51.65
C GLU A 32 -18.61 -14.00 53.01
N THR A 33 -19.80 -13.41 53.08
CA THR A 33 -20.53 -13.17 54.36
C THR A 33 -21.73 -14.07 54.55
N GLY A 34 -22.22 -14.77 53.52
CA GLY A 34 -23.40 -15.64 53.58
C GLY A 34 -24.73 -14.90 53.81
N VAL A 35 -24.72 -13.57 53.87
CA VAL A 35 -25.91 -12.76 54.13
C VAL A 35 -26.81 -12.75 52.88
N PRO A 36 -28.14 -12.87 53.02
CA PRO A 36 -29.04 -12.85 51.88
C PRO A 36 -28.96 -11.51 51.13
N GLU A 37 -29.00 -11.59 49.80
CA GLU A 37 -28.75 -10.46 48.90
C GLU A 37 -29.67 -9.25 49.14
N ARG A 38 -30.92 -9.51 49.53
CA ARG A 38 -31.89 -8.46 49.89
C ARG A 38 -31.42 -7.63 51.08
N ARG A 39 -30.77 -8.27 52.06
CA ARG A 39 -30.22 -7.61 53.25
C ARG A 39 -28.92 -6.88 52.93
N ILE A 40 -28.06 -7.45 52.08
CA ILE A 40 -26.86 -6.77 51.56
C ILE A 40 -27.25 -5.49 50.82
N LYS A 41 -28.26 -5.53 49.94
CA LYS A 41 -28.77 -4.34 49.21
C LYS A 41 -29.35 -3.27 50.14
N ALA A 42 -29.99 -3.68 51.24
CA ALA A 42 -30.50 -2.74 52.25
C ALA A 42 -29.36 -2.06 53.03
N LEU A 43 -28.34 -2.82 53.45
CA LEU A 43 -27.20 -2.33 54.22
C LEU A 43 -26.20 -1.50 53.38
N THR A 44 -26.11 -1.78 52.09
CA THR A 44 -25.21 -1.06 51.16
C THR A 44 -25.91 0.08 50.41
N LYS A 45 -27.18 0.36 50.73
CA LYS A 45 -27.97 1.43 50.13
C LYS A 45 -27.41 2.79 50.59
N GLY A 46 -26.77 3.50 49.67
CA GLY A 46 -26.15 4.82 49.93
C GLY A 46 -24.62 4.79 49.99
N ILE A 47 -23.98 3.62 50.05
CA ILE A 47 -22.53 3.50 50.00
C ILE A 47 -22.09 3.55 48.53
N VAL A 48 -21.58 4.71 48.11
CA VAL A 48 -21.01 4.92 46.78
C VAL A 48 -19.74 4.08 46.68
N LYS A 49 -19.71 3.15 45.73
CA LYS A 49 -18.52 2.35 45.45
C LYS A 49 -17.35 3.29 45.17
N PRO A 50 -16.18 3.13 45.81
CA PRO A 50 -15.01 3.93 45.44
C PRO A 50 -14.77 3.75 43.94
N LYS A 51 -14.68 4.87 43.21
CA LYS A 51 -14.35 4.85 41.78
C LYS A 51 -13.04 4.07 41.70
N LYS A 52 -13.04 2.92 41.02
CA LYS A 52 -11.79 2.23 40.71
C LYS A 52 -10.92 3.27 40.02
N ASP A 53 -9.76 3.56 40.58
CA ASP A 53 -8.74 4.33 39.88
C ASP A 53 -8.63 3.71 38.50
N GLN A 54 -9.06 4.45 37.49
CA GLN A 54 -8.84 4.07 36.11
C GLN A 54 -7.34 4.16 35.95
N ARG A 55 -6.63 3.07 36.28
CA ARG A 55 -5.23 2.90 35.94
C ARG A 55 -5.15 3.23 34.47
N TRP A 56 -4.48 4.35 34.20
CA TRP A 56 -4.27 4.93 32.89
C TRP A 56 -3.77 3.81 31.97
N LYS A 57 -4.65 3.29 31.12
CA LYS A 57 -4.20 2.48 29.99
C LYS A 57 -3.60 3.49 29.03
N PRO A 58 -2.33 3.31 28.58
CA PRO A 58 -1.80 4.16 27.54
C PRO A 58 -2.79 4.13 26.38
N LYS A 59 -3.11 5.30 25.83
CA LYS A 59 -3.97 5.42 24.65
C LYS A 59 -3.29 4.59 23.56
N ASN A 60 -3.79 3.39 23.30
CA ASN A 60 -3.31 2.58 22.19
C ASN A 60 -3.72 3.32 20.92
N LEU A 61 -2.86 4.23 20.46
CA LEU A 61 -3.04 4.94 19.20
C LEU A 61 -3.23 3.89 18.11
N LYS A 62 -4.21 4.13 17.23
CA LYS A 62 -4.44 3.25 16.09
C LYS A 62 -3.17 3.29 15.21
N PRO A 63 -2.84 2.20 14.49
CA PRO A 63 -1.67 2.18 13.59
C PRO A 63 -1.60 3.39 12.66
N PHE A 64 -2.76 3.82 12.16
CA PHE A 64 -2.89 5.03 11.34
C PHE A 64 -2.38 6.30 12.04
N ASP A 65 -2.80 6.53 13.28
CA ASP A 65 -2.41 7.73 14.02
C ASP A 65 -0.93 7.68 14.38
N LYS A 66 -0.39 6.51 14.72
CA LYS A 66 1.05 6.32 14.97
C LYS A 66 1.89 6.61 13.73
N ALA A 67 1.52 6.02 12.59
CA ALA A 67 2.21 6.24 11.33
C ALA A 67 2.16 7.72 10.94
N PHE A 68 1.00 8.36 11.09
CA PHE A 68 0.82 9.78 10.82
C PHE A 68 1.75 10.67 11.66
N GLU A 69 1.79 10.47 12.98
CA GLU A 69 2.65 11.28 13.88
C GLU A 69 4.14 11.10 13.58
N ARG A 70 4.55 9.97 12.99
CA ARG A 70 5.93 9.73 12.55
C ARG A 70 6.23 10.32 11.18
N ILE A 71 5.28 10.23 10.24
CA ILE A 71 5.45 10.68 8.85
C ILE A 71 5.37 12.21 8.74
N PHE A 72 4.45 12.85 9.49
CA PHE A 72 4.23 14.29 9.41
C PHE A 72 5.52 15.12 9.64
N PRO A 73 6.30 14.93 10.72
CA PRO A 73 7.53 15.70 10.92
C PRO A 73 8.57 15.46 9.82
N LEU A 74 8.64 14.24 9.26
CA LEU A 74 9.52 13.93 8.13
C LEU A 74 9.05 14.63 6.85
N ALA A 75 7.74 14.70 6.61
CA ALA A 75 7.19 15.39 5.46
C ALA A 75 7.42 16.91 5.52
N CYS A 76 7.48 17.49 6.71
CA CYS A 76 7.73 18.93 6.93
C CYS A 76 9.21 19.33 6.78
N ARG A 77 10.15 18.38 6.74
CA ARG A 77 11.57 18.70 6.61
C ARG A 77 11.89 19.29 5.22
N PRO A 78 12.98 20.05 5.05
CA PRO A 78 13.32 20.67 3.76
C PRO A 78 13.44 19.68 2.59
N SER A 79 13.94 18.47 2.85
CA SER A 79 14.05 17.40 1.84
C SER A 79 12.74 16.64 1.59
N GLY A 80 11.70 16.87 2.39
CA GLY A 80 10.45 16.10 2.35
C GLY A 80 10.65 14.63 2.72
N VAL A 81 9.58 13.85 2.77
CA VAL A 81 9.65 12.39 3.04
C VAL A 81 9.70 11.60 1.74
N ARG A 82 10.58 10.61 1.67
CA ARG A 82 10.72 9.67 0.55
C ARG A 82 9.66 8.58 0.60
N ASP A 83 9.37 7.93 -0.52
CA ASP A 83 8.34 6.90 -0.56
C ASP A 83 8.80 5.65 0.20
N TYR A 84 10.10 5.29 0.10
CA TYR A 84 10.68 4.22 0.93
C TYR A 84 10.57 4.52 2.44
N GLU A 85 10.91 5.73 2.91
CA GLU A 85 10.79 6.08 4.34
C GLU A 85 9.35 6.03 4.84
N LEU A 86 8.41 6.48 3.99
CA LEU A 86 6.99 6.41 4.30
C LEU A 86 6.52 4.97 4.41
N ARG A 87 6.97 4.09 3.52
CA ARG A 87 6.62 2.67 3.51
C ARG A 87 7.25 1.92 4.67
N ASP A 88 8.51 2.19 5.00
CA ASP A 88 9.19 1.62 6.17
C ASP A 88 8.39 1.87 7.44
N ILE A 89 7.95 3.12 7.66
CA ILE A 89 7.11 3.47 8.82
C ILE A 89 5.77 2.72 8.76
N LEU A 90 5.15 2.61 7.58
CA LEU A 90 3.90 1.87 7.44
C LEU A 90 4.08 0.38 7.74
N HIS A 91 5.17 -0.24 7.30
CA HIS A 91 5.49 -1.63 7.59
C HIS A 91 5.71 -1.85 9.09
N GLU A 92 6.38 -0.93 9.78
CA GLU A 92 6.57 -1.02 11.22
C GLU A 92 5.24 -0.95 11.99
N GLU A 93 4.33 -0.05 11.58
CA GLU A 93 3.08 0.20 12.30
C GLU A 93 1.96 -0.79 11.95
N TYR A 94 1.85 -1.20 10.69
CA TYR A 94 0.80 -2.11 10.20
C TYR A 94 1.25 -3.57 10.14
N ARG A 95 2.56 -3.82 10.04
CA ARG A 95 3.18 -5.14 9.84
C ARG A 95 2.81 -5.79 8.51
N ASN A 96 3.45 -6.94 8.25
CA ASN A 96 3.25 -7.76 7.06
C ASN A 96 2.73 -9.14 7.47
N THR A 97 1.93 -9.74 6.61
CA THR A 97 1.38 -11.09 6.80
C THR A 97 1.81 -11.98 5.65
N TRP A 98 2.27 -13.20 5.95
CA TRP A 98 2.62 -14.17 4.91
C TRP A 98 1.35 -14.67 4.19
N GLY A 99 1.27 -14.42 2.88
CA GLY A 99 0.18 -14.90 2.04
C GLY A 99 0.47 -16.30 1.53
N THR A 100 -0.21 -17.31 2.08
CA THR A 100 -0.04 -18.72 1.66
C THR A 100 -0.48 -18.98 0.21
N THR A 101 -1.42 -18.20 -0.32
CA THR A 101 -1.93 -18.35 -1.69
C THR A 101 -0.94 -17.90 -2.75
N ASN A 102 -0.18 -16.84 -2.48
CA ASN A 102 0.68 -16.20 -3.49
C ASN A 102 2.18 -16.34 -3.19
N GLY A 103 2.54 -16.99 -2.07
CA GLY A 103 3.92 -17.29 -1.71
C GLY A 103 4.78 -16.06 -1.38
N HIS A 104 4.18 -14.96 -0.90
CA HIS A 104 4.89 -13.73 -0.55
C HIS A 104 4.30 -13.03 0.69
N TYR A 105 5.11 -12.18 1.34
CA TYR A 105 4.63 -11.27 2.38
C TYR A 105 3.75 -10.19 1.76
N LYS A 106 2.60 -9.94 2.39
CA LYS A 106 1.66 -8.90 2.01
C LYS A 106 1.56 -7.86 3.12
N SER A 107 1.71 -6.60 2.75
CA SER A 107 1.46 -5.44 3.59
C SER A 107 0.05 -5.46 4.19
N ASN A 108 -0.08 -5.16 5.48
CA ASN A 108 -1.38 -4.97 6.12
C ASN A 108 -1.95 -3.55 5.92
N TYR A 109 -1.31 -2.73 5.08
CA TYR A 109 -1.82 -1.44 4.64
C TYR A 109 -2.10 -1.47 3.12
N THR A 110 -2.87 -0.50 2.66
CA THR A 110 -3.30 -0.38 1.25
C THR A 110 -2.85 0.95 0.65
N ALA A 111 -2.92 1.09 -0.68
CA ALA A 111 -2.71 2.37 -1.34
C ALA A 111 -3.64 3.48 -0.81
N ASP A 112 -4.87 3.14 -0.41
CA ASP A 112 -5.79 4.07 0.24
C ASP A 112 -5.24 4.58 1.60
N THR A 113 -4.55 3.71 2.34
CA THR A 113 -3.91 4.09 3.60
C THR A 113 -2.84 5.16 3.37
N ILE A 114 -1.97 4.96 2.38
CA ILE A 114 -0.96 5.96 1.97
C ILE A 114 -1.64 7.27 1.56
N LYS A 115 -2.67 7.20 0.72
CA LYS A 115 -3.43 8.36 0.25
C LYS A 115 -4.02 9.16 1.42
N ARG A 116 -4.63 8.48 2.39
CA ARG A 116 -5.24 9.10 3.57
C ARG A 116 -4.20 9.75 4.49
N ILE A 117 -3.03 9.15 4.66
CA ILE A 117 -1.93 9.76 5.43
C ILE A 117 -1.43 11.02 4.72
N LYS A 118 -1.15 10.95 3.41
CA LYS A 118 -0.71 12.10 2.61
C LYS A 118 -1.76 13.23 2.65
N ALA A 119 -3.06 12.90 2.61
CA ALA A 119 -4.14 13.87 2.73
C ALA A 119 -4.19 14.53 4.11
N LYS A 120 -4.20 13.74 5.20
CA LYS A 120 -4.20 14.25 6.58
C LYS A 120 -2.97 15.12 6.88
N ALA A 121 -1.81 14.77 6.31
CA ALA A 121 -0.59 15.57 6.45
C ALA A 121 -0.71 16.94 5.78
N ARG A 122 -1.33 17.01 4.60
CA ARG A 122 -1.58 18.29 3.90
C ARG A 122 -2.60 19.15 4.64
N GLU A 123 -3.65 18.54 5.18
CA GLU A 123 -4.66 19.23 5.99
C GLU A 123 -4.00 19.88 7.22
N ARG A 124 -3.29 19.09 8.03
CA ARG A 124 -2.56 19.59 9.20
C ARG A 124 -1.52 20.64 8.84
N ALA A 125 -0.80 20.46 7.74
CA ALA A 125 0.19 21.44 7.28
C ALA A 125 -0.46 22.79 6.93
N THR A 126 -1.68 22.77 6.38
CA THR A 126 -2.44 24.00 6.09
C THR A 126 -2.88 24.68 7.39
N GLU A 127 -3.28 23.91 8.40
CA GLU A 127 -3.66 24.44 9.72
C GLU A 127 -2.46 25.02 10.49
N GLU A 128 -1.28 24.40 10.35
CA GLU A 128 -0.04 24.78 11.04
C GLU A 128 0.86 25.73 10.21
N ASP A 129 0.35 26.31 9.11
CA ASP A 129 1.10 27.13 8.14
C ASP A 129 2.48 26.55 7.77
N SER A 130 2.52 25.24 7.63
CA SER A 130 3.70 24.44 7.36
C SER A 130 3.66 23.86 5.95
N LYS A 131 4.82 23.54 5.39
CA LYS A 131 4.92 22.92 4.07
C LYS A 131 5.28 21.46 4.19
N VAL A 132 4.41 20.59 3.70
CA VAL A 132 4.70 19.14 3.57
C VAL A 132 5.09 18.78 2.15
N VAL A 133 6.12 17.96 2.01
CA VAL A 133 6.60 17.48 0.72
C VAL A 133 6.77 15.97 0.78
N PHE A 134 6.14 15.27 -0.18
CA PHE A 134 6.31 13.83 -0.41
C PHE A 134 7.06 13.68 -1.73
N VAL A 135 8.27 13.15 -1.69
CA VAL A 135 9.17 13.12 -2.84
C VAL A 135 9.26 11.69 -3.38
N PRO A 136 8.91 11.45 -4.65
CA PRO A 136 9.18 10.18 -5.31
C PRO A 136 10.66 9.81 -5.26
N ASP A 137 10.96 8.51 -5.16
CA ASP A 137 12.33 8.04 -4.92
C ASP A 137 13.27 8.30 -6.11
N TRP A 138 12.73 8.43 -7.32
CA TRP A 138 13.50 8.74 -8.52
C TRP A 138 13.98 10.21 -8.60
N ILE A 139 13.38 11.13 -7.83
CA ILE A 139 13.78 12.55 -7.87
C ILE A 139 15.07 12.75 -7.06
N ASP A 140 16.09 13.34 -7.66
CA ASP A 140 17.32 13.71 -6.94
C ASP A 140 17.01 14.82 -5.92
N GLY A 141 17.36 14.56 -4.64
CA GLY A 141 17.17 15.54 -3.56
C GLY A 141 18.12 16.73 -3.64
N CYS A 142 19.30 16.56 -4.27
CA CYS A 142 20.29 17.61 -4.43
C CYS A 142 20.02 18.47 -5.67
N ALA A 143 19.49 17.87 -6.76
CA ALA A 143 19.23 18.56 -8.01
C ALA A 143 17.85 18.23 -8.63
N PRO A 144 16.73 18.49 -7.92
CA PRO A 144 15.39 18.01 -8.31
C PRO A 144 14.92 18.54 -9.68
N LYS A 145 15.28 19.78 -10.03
CA LYS A 145 14.95 20.37 -11.33
C LYS A 145 15.73 19.71 -12.46
N SER A 146 16.99 19.35 -12.21
CA SER A 146 17.87 18.73 -13.21
C SER A 146 17.43 17.29 -13.47
N SER A 147 17.21 16.50 -12.40
CA SER A 147 16.73 15.11 -12.53
C SER A 147 15.37 15.03 -13.22
N ASN A 148 14.44 15.94 -12.90
CA ASN A 148 13.15 16.00 -13.58
C ASN A 148 13.27 16.32 -15.08
N ARG A 149 14.10 17.32 -15.43
CA ARG A 149 14.35 17.66 -16.85
C ARG A 149 14.98 16.51 -17.61
N PHE A 150 15.94 15.84 -17.00
CA PHE A 150 16.57 14.66 -17.57
C PHE A 150 15.55 13.56 -17.85
N MET A 151 14.71 13.21 -16.86
CA MET A 151 13.69 12.18 -17.02
C MET A 151 12.68 12.51 -18.12
N ILE A 152 12.21 13.76 -18.19
CA ILE A 152 11.29 14.21 -19.26
C ILE A 152 11.97 14.10 -20.63
N SER A 153 13.21 14.59 -20.74
CA SER A 153 13.96 14.54 -22.00
C SER A 153 14.21 13.11 -22.45
N ALA A 154 14.59 12.21 -21.53
CA ALA A 154 14.79 10.80 -21.82
C ALA A 154 13.49 10.12 -22.26
N ALA A 155 12.36 10.43 -21.62
CA ALA A 155 11.06 9.90 -22.01
C ALA A 155 10.65 10.38 -23.42
N THR A 156 10.89 11.66 -23.74
CA THR A 156 10.63 12.20 -25.09
C THR A 156 11.50 11.51 -26.14
N ASP A 157 12.80 11.38 -25.89
CA ASP A 157 13.75 10.72 -26.79
C ASP A 157 13.36 9.26 -27.06
N LEU A 158 13.01 8.50 -26.01
CA LEU A 158 12.53 7.13 -26.15
C LEU A 158 11.26 7.03 -27.01
N LEU A 159 10.30 7.95 -26.82
CA LEU A 159 9.08 7.99 -27.63
C LEU A 159 9.38 8.31 -29.09
N SER A 160 10.27 9.27 -29.36
CA SER A 160 10.72 9.59 -30.71
C SER A 160 11.38 8.37 -31.37
N ARG A 161 12.24 7.64 -30.65
CA ARG A 161 12.90 6.45 -31.17
C ARG A 161 11.93 5.31 -31.47
N ILE A 162 10.90 5.14 -30.64
CA ILE A 162 9.81 4.18 -30.90
C ILE A 162 9.06 4.56 -32.18
N ASP A 163 8.72 5.82 -32.34
CA ASP A 163 8.00 6.29 -33.54
C ASP A 163 8.86 6.15 -34.81
N GLU A 164 10.17 6.38 -34.74
CA GLU A 164 11.11 6.11 -35.83
C GLU A 164 11.09 4.64 -36.27
N TYR A 165 11.23 3.69 -35.33
CA TYR A 165 11.20 2.27 -35.67
C TYR A 165 9.84 1.82 -36.23
N VAL A 166 8.74 2.40 -35.75
CA VAL A 166 7.40 2.12 -36.29
C VAL A 166 7.28 2.68 -37.71
N ASN A 167 7.81 3.87 -37.98
CA ASN A 167 7.81 4.45 -39.32
C ASN A 167 8.65 3.61 -40.29
N GLU A 168 9.86 3.22 -39.92
CA GLU A 168 10.71 2.31 -40.72
C GLU A 168 9.99 0.99 -41.02
N TYR A 169 9.32 0.40 -40.03
CA TYR A 169 8.50 -0.80 -40.23
C TYR A 169 7.37 -0.55 -41.23
N MET A 170 6.66 0.58 -41.12
CA MET A 170 5.56 0.92 -42.02
C MET A 170 6.05 1.26 -43.43
N GLU A 171 7.25 1.79 -43.60
CA GLU A 171 7.83 2.02 -44.93
C GLU A 171 8.06 0.72 -45.70
N ILE A 172 8.48 -0.34 -45.00
CA ILE A 172 8.85 -1.62 -45.63
C ILE A 172 7.67 -2.61 -45.66
N HIS A 173 6.80 -2.59 -44.64
CA HIS A 173 5.79 -3.62 -44.40
C HIS A 173 4.35 -3.09 -44.37
N ALA A 174 4.09 -1.85 -44.78
CA ALA A 174 2.73 -1.32 -44.86
C ALA A 174 1.82 -2.17 -45.74
N THR A 175 0.64 -2.48 -45.22
CA THR A 175 -0.44 -3.07 -45.99
C THR A 175 -0.97 -2.07 -47.03
N TRP A 176 -1.43 -2.57 -48.17
CA TRP A 176 -1.99 -1.77 -49.26
C TRP A 176 -1.03 -0.66 -49.75
N GLN A 177 0.26 -0.97 -49.85
CA GLN A 177 1.29 -0.01 -50.28
C GLN A 177 0.99 0.48 -51.70
N GLY A 178 1.06 1.81 -51.90
CA GLY A 178 0.73 2.46 -53.18
C GLY A 178 -0.76 2.79 -53.39
N ASP A 179 -1.69 2.18 -52.64
CA ASP A 179 -3.13 2.49 -52.74
C ASP A 179 -3.51 3.71 -51.88
N GLN A 180 -4.18 4.67 -52.51
CA GLN A 180 -4.61 5.94 -51.91
C GLN A 180 -6.09 5.98 -51.52
N CYS A 181 -6.84 4.88 -51.70
CA CYS A 181 -8.22 4.84 -51.27
C CYS A 181 -8.35 5.00 -49.74
N GLU A 182 -9.50 5.48 -49.28
CA GLU A 182 -9.75 5.74 -47.86
C GLU A 182 -9.63 4.47 -47.00
N ASN A 183 -10.01 3.31 -47.55
CA ASN A 183 -9.85 2.02 -46.87
C ASN A 183 -8.37 1.66 -46.66
N ALA A 184 -7.52 1.89 -47.67
CA ALA A 184 -6.08 1.65 -47.58
C ALA A 184 -5.42 2.58 -46.55
N ARG A 185 -5.84 3.86 -46.51
CA ARG A 185 -5.39 4.81 -45.47
C ARG A 185 -5.79 4.37 -44.07
N LEU A 186 -7.04 3.92 -43.90
CA LEU A 186 -7.54 3.42 -42.62
C LEU A 186 -6.80 2.15 -42.17
N ALA A 187 -6.56 1.21 -43.10
CA ALA A 187 -5.81 -0.01 -42.83
C ALA A 187 -4.38 0.30 -42.35
N ARG A 188 -3.66 1.21 -43.03
CA ARG A 188 -2.32 1.64 -42.62
C ARG A 188 -2.29 2.30 -41.24
N ARG A 189 -3.27 3.16 -40.91
CA ARG A 189 -3.37 3.75 -39.56
C ARG A 189 -3.57 2.68 -38.48
N LYS A 190 -4.44 1.70 -38.72
CA LYS A 190 -4.66 0.58 -37.80
C LYS A 190 -3.40 -0.26 -37.63
N GLN A 191 -2.70 -0.55 -38.73
CA GLN A 191 -1.45 -1.30 -38.69
C GLN A 191 -0.36 -0.53 -37.94
N HIS A 192 -0.21 0.77 -38.19
CA HIS A 192 0.76 1.62 -37.48
C HIS A 192 0.53 1.57 -35.96
N PHE A 193 -0.73 1.74 -35.53
CA PHE A 193 -1.08 1.62 -34.11
C PHE A 193 -0.75 0.22 -33.55
N ALA A 194 -1.13 -0.84 -34.27
CA ALA A 194 -0.85 -2.21 -33.85
C ALA A 194 0.66 -2.53 -33.78
N ALA A 195 1.45 -2.00 -34.71
CA ALA A 195 2.90 -2.15 -34.74
C ALA A 195 3.55 -1.45 -33.53
N LYS A 196 3.14 -0.21 -33.24
CA LYS A 196 3.59 0.53 -32.05
C LYS A 196 3.27 -0.22 -30.76
N GLU A 197 2.03 -0.67 -30.60
CA GLU A 197 1.60 -1.45 -29.44
C GLU A 197 2.38 -2.76 -29.30
N HIS A 198 2.64 -3.46 -30.41
CA HIS A 198 3.41 -4.70 -30.38
C HIS A 198 4.87 -4.44 -29.99
N LEU A 199 5.50 -3.40 -30.53
CA LEU A 199 6.86 -2.99 -30.18
C LEU A 199 6.96 -2.64 -28.69
N LEU A 200 6.01 -1.88 -28.14
CA LEU A 200 5.98 -1.55 -26.71
C LEU A 200 5.88 -2.80 -25.82
N LYS A 201 5.03 -3.76 -26.19
CA LYS A 201 4.92 -5.05 -25.47
C LYS A 201 6.21 -5.86 -25.48
N LEU A 202 7.00 -5.76 -26.55
CA LEU A 202 8.29 -6.43 -26.65
C LEU A 202 9.38 -5.66 -25.89
N ALA A 203 9.42 -4.34 -26.00
CA ALA A 203 10.49 -3.52 -25.46
C ALA A 203 10.37 -3.30 -23.94
N VAL A 204 9.18 -2.98 -23.45
CA VAL A 204 8.93 -2.54 -22.07
C VAL A 204 8.36 -3.68 -21.22
N ILE A 205 9.12 -4.10 -20.20
CA ILE A 205 8.69 -5.12 -19.25
C ILE A 205 7.48 -4.61 -18.45
N GLY A 206 6.44 -5.43 -18.34
CA GLY A 206 5.22 -5.08 -17.60
C GLY A 206 4.24 -4.17 -18.36
N TYR A 207 4.54 -3.76 -19.60
CA TYR A 207 3.61 -2.96 -20.41
C TYR A 207 2.29 -3.67 -20.70
N SER A 208 2.30 -5.00 -20.81
CA SER A 208 1.10 -5.82 -21.00
C SER A 208 1.02 -6.92 -19.96
N PRO A 209 -0.20 -7.32 -19.54
CA PRO A 209 -0.39 -8.45 -18.64
C PRO A 209 0.02 -9.80 -19.27
N GLU A 210 0.14 -9.86 -20.60
CA GLU A 210 0.66 -11.05 -21.30
C GLU A 210 2.19 -11.10 -21.21
N PRO A 211 2.80 -12.19 -20.68
CA PRO A 211 4.25 -12.34 -20.68
C PRO A 211 4.83 -12.33 -22.09
N VAL A 212 6.00 -11.71 -22.27
CA VAL A 212 6.67 -11.56 -23.57
C VAL A 212 6.90 -12.90 -24.26
N GLU A 213 7.27 -13.95 -23.53
CA GLU A 213 7.47 -15.30 -24.09
C GLU A 213 6.19 -15.87 -24.71
N LYS A 214 5.04 -15.64 -24.06
CA LYS A 214 3.75 -16.09 -24.56
C LYS A 214 3.36 -15.31 -25.81
N LEU A 215 3.62 -14.00 -25.80
CA LEU A 215 3.43 -13.13 -26.96
C LEU A 215 4.27 -13.60 -28.16
N LEU A 216 5.57 -13.87 -27.95
CA LEU A 216 6.48 -14.36 -28.99
C LEU A 216 6.04 -15.72 -29.55
N LYS A 217 5.63 -16.66 -28.69
CA LYS A 217 5.07 -17.96 -29.12
C LYS A 217 3.82 -17.79 -29.99
N ARG A 218 2.91 -16.90 -29.59
CA ARG A 218 1.70 -16.61 -30.36
C ARG A 218 2.01 -15.96 -31.70
N THR A 219 2.92 -15.00 -31.74
CA THR A 219 3.36 -14.36 -32.99
C THR A 219 4.04 -15.37 -33.92
N ALA A 220 4.95 -16.21 -33.41
CA ALA A 220 5.63 -17.23 -34.20
C ALA A 220 4.67 -18.23 -34.84
N LYS A 221 3.62 -18.63 -34.11
CA LYS A 221 2.56 -19.47 -34.67
C LYS A 221 1.84 -18.80 -35.84
N ILE A 222 1.45 -17.53 -35.69
CA ILE A 222 0.77 -16.78 -36.75
C ILE A 222 1.67 -16.62 -37.98
N VAL A 223 2.95 -16.28 -37.78
CA VAL A 223 3.92 -16.16 -38.87
C VAL A 223 4.13 -17.51 -39.54
N GLY A 224 4.28 -18.60 -38.77
CA GLY A 224 4.40 -19.96 -39.29
C GLY A 224 3.17 -20.39 -40.11
N ASP A 225 1.96 -20.06 -39.67
CA ASP A 225 0.72 -20.32 -40.41
C ASP A 225 0.69 -19.55 -41.75
N LEU A 226 1.17 -18.29 -41.77
CA LEU A 226 1.25 -17.45 -42.97
C LEU A 226 2.34 -17.92 -43.95
N GLU A 227 3.49 -18.35 -43.44
CA GLU A 227 4.62 -18.87 -44.23
C GLU A 227 4.46 -20.35 -44.61
N LYS A 228 3.38 -21.00 -44.17
CA LYS A 228 3.15 -22.46 -44.31
C LYS A 228 4.28 -23.29 -43.68
N ASN A 229 4.90 -22.76 -42.62
CA ASN A 229 5.91 -23.42 -41.81
C ASN A 229 5.45 -23.48 -40.33
N PRO A 230 4.68 -24.51 -39.96
CA PRO A 230 4.12 -24.61 -38.61
C PRO A 230 5.16 -24.87 -37.52
N GLU A 231 6.39 -25.23 -37.89
CA GLU A 231 7.50 -25.47 -36.95
C GLU A 231 8.34 -24.22 -36.67
N LEU A 232 7.91 -23.04 -37.15
CA LEU A 232 8.63 -21.80 -36.92
C LEU A 232 8.79 -21.53 -35.43
N ARG A 233 10.04 -21.56 -34.97
CA ARG A 233 10.36 -21.29 -33.57
C ARG A 233 10.28 -19.78 -33.30
N PRO A 234 9.85 -19.37 -32.09
CA PRO A 234 9.92 -17.97 -31.71
C PRO A 234 11.36 -17.49 -31.75
N VAL A 235 11.59 -16.32 -32.35
CA VAL A 235 12.88 -15.65 -32.26
C VAL A 235 13.12 -15.34 -30.79
N ALA A 236 14.17 -15.92 -30.22
CA ALA A 236 14.53 -15.66 -28.84
C ALA A 236 14.89 -14.19 -28.69
N ARG A 237 14.30 -13.52 -27.70
CA ARG A 237 14.88 -12.28 -27.22
C ARG A 237 16.24 -12.65 -26.62
N PRO A 238 17.35 -11.99 -26.97
CA PRO A 238 18.61 -12.21 -26.26
C PRO A 238 18.33 -12.07 -24.76
N SER A 239 18.68 -13.10 -24.00
CA SER A 239 18.44 -13.14 -22.57
C SER A 239 19.06 -11.91 -21.93
N THR A 240 18.37 -11.31 -20.97
CA THR A 240 18.83 -10.17 -20.19
C THR A 240 20.19 -10.40 -19.52
N GLU A 241 20.71 -11.63 -19.50
CA GLU A 241 22.09 -11.95 -19.09
C GLU A 241 23.18 -11.34 -20.00
N GLU A 242 22.91 -11.09 -21.29
CA GLU A 242 23.86 -10.42 -22.20
C GLU A 242 23.73 -8.89 -22.17
N MET A 243 22.55 -8.38 -21.83
CA MET A 243 22.36 -7.00 -21.39
C MET A 243 22.69 -6.90 -19.90
N LYS A 244 23.98 -6.94 -19.56
CA LYS A 244 24.48 -6.37 -18.30
C LYS A 244 24.26 -4.86 -18.32
N CYS A 245 23.00 -4.44 -18.30
CA CYS A 245 22.65 -3.23 -17.60
C CYS A 245 23.17 -3.45 -16.18
N ASN A 246 23.95 -2.50 -15.69
CA ASN A 246 24.41 -2.46 -14.30
C ASN A 246 23.19 -2.32 -13.39
N GLN A 247 22.36 -3.36 -13.28
CA GLN A 247 21.50 -3.56 -12.14
C GLN A 247 22.47 -3.58 -10.98
N ILE A 248 22.44 -2.51 -10.19
CA ILE A 248 23.12 -2.43 -8.92
C ILE A 248 22.76 -3.73 -8.20
N LYS A 249 23.76 -4.56 -7.92
CA LYS A 249 23.60 -5.88 -7.29
C LYS A 249 23.27 -5.75 -5.80
N ASP A 250 22.38 -4.85 -5.44
CA ASP A 250 21.96 -4.61 -4.04
C ASP A 250 20.62 -5.29 -3.72
N HIS A 251 20.08 -6.10 -4.63
CA HIS A 251 18.84 -6.86 -4.39
C HIS A 251 19.02 -8.14 -3.57
N ALA A 252 20.23 -8.45 -3.08
CA ALA A 252 20.47 -9.68 -2.34
C ALA A 252 20.28 -9.57 -0.81
N GLU A 253 20.18 -8.37 -0.23
CA GLU A 253 20.14 -8.21 1.24
C GLU A 253 19.12 -7.17 1.75
N SER A 254 18.17 -6.71 0.94
CA SER A 254 17.04 -5.92 1.46
C SER A 254 15.86 -6.86 1.78
N PRO A 255 15.57 -7.14 3.06
CA PRO A 255 14.41 -7.94 3.43
C PRO A 255 13.14 -7.13 3.18
N GLY A 256 12.55 -7.28 2.00
CA GLY A 256 11.15 -6.93 1.78
C GLY A 256 10.88 -5.85 0.75
N ILE A 257 11.29 -6.03 -0.50
CA ILE A 257 10.51 -5.45 -1.60
C ILE A 257 9.22 -6.28 -1.71
N ASP A 258 8.16 -5.85 -1.04
CA ASP A 258 6.83 -6.46 -1.11
C ASP A 258 6.33 -6.41 -2.56
N TYR A 259 5.57 -7.41 -3.00
CA TYR A 259 4.88 -7.40 -4.29
C TYR A 259 3.97 -6.16 -4.44
N ALA A 260 3.42 -5.65 -3.34
CA ALA A 260 2.71 -4.38 -3.28
C ALA A 260 3.61 -3.15 -3.51
N GLU A 261 4.91 -3.23 -3.23
CA GLU A 261 5.89 -2.23 -3.65
C GLU A 261 6.11 -2.35 -5.16
N TYR A 262 6.34 -3.56 -5.68
CA TYR A 262 6.54 -3.75 -7.12
C TYR A 262 5.36 -3.24 -7.98
N GLU A 263 4.11 -3.49 -7.58
CA GLU A 263 2.93 -2.98 -8.31
C GLU A 263 2.67 -1.48 -8.10
N ALA A 264 3.03 -0.91 -6.94
CA ALA A 264 2.81 0.51 -6.64
C ALA A 264 3.85 1.45 -7.29
N TRP A 265 4.95 0.94 -7.81
CA TRP A 265 5.91 1.72 -8.59
C TRP A 265 5.41 2.00 -10.02
N PHE A 266 4.36 1.31 -10.47
CA PHE A 266 3.74 1.44 -11.79
C PHE A 266 2.38 2.16 -11.79
N ILE A 267 1.95 2.77 -10.68
CA ILE A 267 0.69 3.54 -10.56
C ILE A 267 0.94 4.99 -10.16
#